data_AF-A0A3D3GIG8-F1
#
_entry.id   AF-A0A3D3GIG8-F1
#
_cell.length_a   1.000
_cell.length_b   1.000
_cell.length_c   1.000
_cell.angle_alpha   90.00
_cell.angle_beta   90.00
_cell.angle_gamma   90.00
#
_symmetry.space_group_name_H-M   'P 1'
#
loop_
_entity.id
_entity.type
_entity.pdbx_description
1 polymer ?
#
loop_
_entity_poly.entity_id
_entity_poly.type
_entity_poly.pdbx_seq_one_letter_code
_entity_poly.pdbx_strand_id
1 'polypeptide(L)'
;MSSPWSALLESLHSALIDELTDHFADQKPSLGLPLNRGGFLPPESAKCLLIFNVRIEGVGGEGVAFLSASEDKMDLHGVWCGLMRRAVVEFSRRRISPDLKIIETTAVPMILRSVWIPIEIHGTWHLGIGR
;
A
#
# COMPACT_ATOMS: atom_id res chain seq x y z
N MET A 1 -0.60 -10.45 19.61
CA MET A 1 -1.04 -10.70 18.22
C MET A 1 -0.98 -9.36 17.48
N SER A 2 -0.34 -9.31 16.31
CA SER A 2 -0.36 -8.09 15.48
C SER A 2 -1.78 -7.81 15.00
N SER A 3 -2.13 -6.53 14.83
CA SER A 3 -3.47 -6.18 14.35
C SER A 3 -3.66 -6.69 12.91
N PRO A 4 -4.88 -7.07 12.48
CA PRO A 4 -5.14 -7.49 11.10
C PRO A 4 -4.73 -6.42 10.06
N TRP A 5 -4.83 -5.14 10.42
CA TRP A 5 -4.36 -4.02 9.61
C TRP A 5 -2.83 -3.98 9.49
N SER A 6 -2.11 -4.24 10.57
CA SER A 6 -0.65 -4.39 10.54
C SER A 6 -0.25 -5.58 9.66
N ALA A 7 -0.92 -6.71 9.81
CA ALA A 7 -0.65 -7.91 9.03
C ALA A 7 -0.96 -7.71 7.53
N LEU A 8 -2.00 -6.92 7.21
CA LEU A 8 -2.30 -6.47 5.84
C LEU A 8 -1.15 -5.63 5.29
N LEU A 9 -0.73 -4.58 6.00
CA LEU A 9 0.36 -3.69 5.56
C LEU A 9 1.67 -4.46 5.37
N GLU A 10 2.03 -5.34 6.29
CA GLU A 10 3.23 -6.18 6.18
C GLU A 10 3.20 -7.07 4.93
N SER A 11 2.04 -7.66 4.62
CA SER A 11 1.87 -8.54 3.47
C SER A 11 1.92 -7.77 2.15
N LEU A 12 1.24 -6.63 2.07
CA LEU A 12 1.30 -5.72 0.93
C LEU A 12 2.73 -5.18 0.74
N HIS A 13 3.43 -4.87 1.83
CA HIS A 13 4.78 -4.31 1.81
C HIS A 13 5.81 -5.32 1.28
N SER A 14 5.79 -6.56 1.78
CA SER A 14 6.65 -7.62 1.25
C SER A 14 6.39 -7.85 -0.24
N ALA A 15 5.12 -7.92 -0.63
CA ALA A 15 4.72 -8.12 -2.03
C ALA A 15 5.16 -6.95 -2.93
N LEU A 16 5.10 -5.71 -2.43
CA LEU A 16 5.53 -4.53 -3.17
C LEU A 16 7.04 -4.53 -3.41
N ILE A 17 7.85 -4.92 -2.43
CA ILE A 17 9.31 -5.03 -2.60
C ILE A 17 9.65 -5.99 -3.72
N ASP A 18 9.03 -7.18 -3.72
CA ASP A 18 9.25 -8.19 -4.76
C ASP A 18 8.80 -7.67 -6.13
N GLU A 19 7.63 -7.04 -6.19
CA GLU A 19 7.11 -6.47 -7.44
C GLU A 19 8.01 -5.36 -7.98
N LEU A 20 8.46 -4.43 -7.14
CA LEU A 20 9.36 -3.35 -7.55
C LEU A 20 10.75 -3.88 -7.92
N THR A 21 11.24 -4.91 -7.24
CA THR A 21 12.53 -5.53 -7.57
C THR A 21 12.45 -6.21 -8.94
N ASP A 22 11.36 -6.90 -9.25
CA ASP A 22 11.15 -7.49 -10.58
C ASP A 22 10.98 -6.42 -11.67
N HIS A 23 10.29 -5.32 -11.35
CA HIS A 23 10.08 -4.19 -12.28
C HIS A 23 11.37 -3.40 -12.55
N PHE A 24 12.26 -3.31 -11.56
CA PHE A 24 13.52 -2.58 -11.60
C PHE A 24 14.70 -3.50 -11.25
N ALA A 25 14.87 -4.57 -12.03
CA ALA A 25 15.80 -5.68 -11.76
C ALA A 25 17.26 -5.28 -11.45
N ASP A 26 17.72 -4.14 -11.96
CA ASP A 26 19.08 -3.63 -11.77
C ASP A 26 19.27 -2.82 -10.47
N GLN A 27 18.21 -2.61 -9.68
CA GLN A 27 18.25 -1.79 -8.48
C GLN A 27 17.75 -2.54 -7.24
N LYS A 28 18.42 -2.30 -6.11
CA LYS A 28 17.98 -2.83 -4.83
C LYS A 28 17.11 -1.79 -4.11
N PRO A 29 15.86 -2.11 -3.74
CA PRO A 29 15.04 -1.17 -2.98
C PRO A 29 15.64 -0.93 -1.60
N SER A 30 15.56 0.32 -1.14
CA SER A 30 15.86 0.69 0.24
C SER A 30 14.60 1.04 1.01
N LEU A 31 14.52 0.60 2.27
CA LEU A 31 13.35 0.77 3.11
C LEU A 31 13.57 1.94 4.06
N GLY A 32 12.65 2.90 4.02
CA GLY A 32 12.60 3.96 5.03
C GLY A 32 11.77 3.57 6.25
N LEU A 33 11.72 4.47 7.22
CA LEU A 33 10.97 4.25 8.46
C LEU A 33 9.46 4.45 8.23
N PRO A 34 8.60 3.61 8.82
CA PRO A 34 7.16 3.85 8.81
C PRO A 34 6.84 5.18 9.47
N LEU A 35 6.00 6.00 8.86
CA LEU A 35 5.52 7.24 9.48
C LEU A 35 4.02 7.14 9.81
N ASN A 36 3.68 7.51 11.04
CA ASN A 36 2.31 7.45 11.54
C ASN A 36 1.71 8.86 11.47
N ARG A 37 0.52 9.00 10.89
CA ARG A 37 -0.17 10.28 10.73
C ARG A 37 -1.59 10.20 11.31
N GLY A 38 -2.01 11.29 11.95
CA GLY A 38 -3.43 11.53 12.22
C GLY A 38 -4.07 12.04 10.92
N GLY A 39 -5.16 11.42 10.49
CA GLY A 39 -5.75 11.70 9.19
C GLY A 39 -5.09 10.93 8.03
N PHE A 40 -5.67 11.08 6.84
CA PHE A 40 -4.95 10.83 5.60
C PHE A 40 -4.28 12.11 5.13
N LEU A 41 -2.99 12.03 4.86
CA LEU A 41 -2.24 13.06 4.16
C LEU A 41 -1.42 12.35 3.08
N PRO A 42 -1.56 12.70 1.79
CA PRO A 42 -0.72 12.13 0.75
C PRO A 42 0.74 12.58 0.95
N PRO A 43 1.74 11.78 0.54
CA PRO A 43 3.14 12.15 0.76
C PRO A 43 3.46 13.41 -0.02
N GLU A 44 4.24 14.33 0.57
CA GLU A 44 4.62 15.58 -0.11
C GLU A 44 5.34 15.34 -1.43
N SER A 45 6.07 14.22 -1.55
CA SER A 45 6.76 13.82 -2.76
C SER A 45 5.88 13.06 -3.76
N ALA A 46 4.64 12.69 -3.42
CA ALA A 46 3.77 11.92 -4.30
C ALA A 46 3.29 12.74 -5.49
N LYS A 47 3.63 12.30 -6.71
CA LYS A 47 3.10 12.87 -7.95
C LYS A 47 1.92 12.07 -8.51
N CYS A 48 1.94 10.75 -8.28
CA CYS A 48 0.82 9.87 -8.57
C CYS A 48 0.37 9.17 -7.29
N LEU A 49 -0.93 8.99 -7.12
CA LEU A 49 -1.54 8.34 -5.95
C LEU A 49 -2.72 7.49 -6.40
N LEU A 50 -2.77 6.26 -5.88
CA LEU A 50 -3.85 5.31 -6.10
C LEU A 50 -4.36 4.83 -4.74
N ILE A 51 -5.69 4.91 -4.53
CA ILE A 51 -6.36 4.59 -3.27
C ILE A 51 -7.31 3.41 -3.49
N PHE A 52 -7.40 2.51 -2.51
CA PHE A 52 -8.23 1.32 -2.56
C PHE A 52 -9.04 1.22 -1.28
N ASN A 53 -10.34 1.01 -1.39
CA ASN A 53 -11.15 0.71 -0.21
C ASN A 53 -10.88 -0.72 0.22
N VAL A 54 -10.60 -0.88 1.51
CA VAL A 54 -10.29 -2.15 2.15
C VAL A 54 -11.31 -2.41 3.25
N ARG A 55 -11.91 -3.59 3.23
CA ARG A 55 -12.67 -4.11 4.37
C ARG A 55 -12.12 -5.47 4.76
N ILE A 56 -11.66 -5.63 6.00
CA ILE A 56 -11.18 -6.93 6.48
C ILE A 56 -12.34 -7.67 7.15
N GLU A 57 -12.66 -8.86 6.66
CA GLU A 57 -13.72 -9.70 7.23
C GLU A 57 -13.46 -10.00 8.72
N GLY A 58 -14.51 -9.92 9.55
CA GLY A 58 -14.43 -10.22 10.98
C GLY A 58 -13.75 -9.17 11.88
N VAL A 59 -13.14 -8.12 11.31
CA VAL A 59 -12.40 -7.09 12.08
C VAL A 59 -13.25 -5.85 12.37
N GLY A 60 -14.31 -5.63 11.59
CA GLY A 60 -15.23 -4.49 11.74
C GLY A 60 -14.58 -3.16 11.36
N GLY A 61 -15.16 -2.48 10.37
CA GLY A 61 -14.69 -1.18 9.88
C GLY A 61 -14.12 -1.25 8.46
N GLU A 62 -14.31 -0.16 7.74
CA GLU A 62 -13.69 0.10 6.45
C GLU A 62 -12.43 0.93 6.67
N GLY A 63 -11.49 0.81 5.74
CA GLY A 63 -10.31 1.65 5.65
C GLY A 63 -9.86 1.70 4.21
N VAL A 64 -8.63 2.13 4.00
CA VAL A 64 -8.03 2.15 2.67
C VAL A 64 -6.61 1.61 2.68
N ALA A 65 -6.18 1.12 1.53
CA ALA A 65 -4.78 0.97 1.16
C ALA A 65 -4.47 2.01 0.09
N PHE A 66 -3.22 2.44 0.00
CA PHE A 66 -2.80 3.34 -1.06
C PHE A 66 -1.38 3.06 -1.51
N LEU A 67 -1.11 3.37 -2.78
CA LEU A 67 0.18 3.31 -3.41
C LEU A 67 0.45 4.67 -4.06
N SER A 68 1.63 5.24 -3.82
CA SER A 68 2.06 6.46 -4.49
C SER A 68 3.50 6.35 -5.00
N ALA A 69 3.83 7.18 -5.97
CA ALA A 69 5.17 7.33 -6.51
C ALA A 69 5.51 8.81 -6.69
N SER A 70 6.78 9.16 -6.55
CA SER A 70 7.29 10.52 -6.79
C SER A 70 7.52 10.85 -8.27
N GLU A 71 7.28 9.89 -9.16
CA GLU A 71 7.37 10.05 -10.60
C GLU A 71 6.00 10.24 -11.23
N ASP A 72 5.92 11.12 -12.24
CA ASP A 72 4.66 11.62 -12.83
C ASP A 72 4.06 10.70 -13.90
N LYS A 73 4.78 9.62 -14.28
CA LYS A 73 4.40 8.71 -15.37
C LYS A 73 4.49 7.24 -14.99
N MET A 74 4.24 6.94 -13.72
CA MET A 74 4.39 5.59 -13.21
C MET A 74 3.09 4.79 -13.33
N ASP A 75 3.18 3.55 -13.81
CA ASP A 75 2.03 2.65 -13.92
C ASP A 75 1.64 2.06 -12.56
N LEU A 76 1.03 2.89 -11.71
CA LEU A 76 0.59 2.49 -10.37
C LEU A 76 -0.44 1.35 -10.43
N HIS A 77 -1.28 1.30 -11.46
CA HIS A 77 -2.30 0.27 -11.60
C HIS A 77 -1.67 -1.09 -11.95
N GLY A 78 -0.72 -1.12 -12.88
CA GLY A 78 0.05 -2.32 -13.21
C GLY A 78 0.82 -2.86 -12.02
N VAL A 79 1.55 -1.99 -11.30
CA VAL A 79 2.27 -2.37 -10.08
C VAL A 79 1.32 -2.88 -9.00
N TRP A 80 0.18 -2.23 -8.80
CA TRP A 80 -0.83 -2.71 -7.85
C TRP A 80 -1.36 -4.09 -8.22
N CYS A 81 -1.65 -4.35 -9.49
CA CYS A 81 -2.10 -5.66 -9.96
C CYS A 81 -1.04 -6.75 -9.70
N GLY A 82 0.24 -6.45 -9.93
CA GLY A 82 1.36 -7.34 -9.59
C GLY A 82 1.47 -7.60 -8.09
N LEU A 83 1.47 -6.54 -7.30
CA LEU A 83 1.46 -6.59 -5.83
C LEU A 83 0.33 -7.47 -5.31
N MET A 84 -0.89 -7.29 -5.79
CA MET A 84 -2.06 -8.03 -5.32
C MET A 84 -1.99 -9.52 -5.62
N ARG A 85 -1.48 -9.90 -6.80
CA ARG A 85 -1.24 -11.30 -7.16
C ARG A 85 -0.26 -11.98 -6.18
N ARG A 86 0.70 -11.25 -5.64
CA ARG A 86 1.66 -11.76 -4.63
C ARG A 86 1.07 -11.73 -3.22
N ALA A 87 0.45 -10.62 -2.83
CA ALA A 87 -0.07 -10.41 -1.49
C ALA A 87 -1.19 -11.40 -1.12
N VAL A 88 -2.00 -11.87 -2.08
CA VAL A 88 -3.08 -12.84 -1.82
C VAL A 88 -2.57 -14.17 -1.23
N VAL A 89 -1.34 -14.57 -1.57
CA VAL A 89 -0.70 -15.76 -1.02
C VAL A 89 -0.42 -15.57 0.47
N GLU A 90 0.11 -14.40 0.85
CA GLU A 90 0.37 -14.04 2.24
C GLU A 90 -0.90 -13.81 3.05
N PHE A 91 -1.93 -13.22 2.45
CA PHE A 91 -3.25 -13.07 3.06
C PHE A 91 -3.84 -14.42 3.45
N SER A 92 -3.78 -15.40 2.53
CA SER A 92 -4.27 -16.76 2.79
C SER A 92 -3.50 -17.43 3.93
N ARG A 93 -2.17 -17.29 3.98
CA ARG A 93 -1.32 -17.81 5.07
C ARG A 93 -1.66 -17.18 6.42
N ARG A 94 -1.96 -15.87 6.43
CA ARG A 94 -2.25 -15.09 7.63
C ARG A 94 -3.74 -15.05 7.98
N ARG A 95 -4.60 -15.71 7.19
CA ARG A 95 -6.08 -15.71 7.33
C ARG A 95 -6.68 -14.31 7.33
N ILE A 96 -6.19 -13.46 6.43
CA ILE A 96 -6.72 -12.11 6.18
C ILE A 96 -7.59 -12.20 4.93
N SER A 97 -8.86 -11.78 5.02
CA SER A 97 -9.78 -11.73 3.87
C SER A 97 -10.18 -10.27 3.63
N PRO A 98 -9.36 -9.49 2.88
CA PRO A 98 -9.74 -8.12 2.53
C PRO A 98 -10.68 -8.12 1.32
N ASP A 99 -11.85 -7.49 1.46
CA ASP A 99 -12.67 -7.03 0.33
C ASP A 99 -12.06 -5.73 -0.17
N LEU A 100 -11.42 -5.80 -1.35
CA LEU A 100 -10.71 -4.70 -1.99
C LEU A 100 -11.55 -4.18 -3.15
N LYS A 101 -12.19 -3.03 -2.94
CA LYS A 101 -12.83 -2.30 -4.04
C LYS A 101 -11.84 -1.30 -4.59
N ILE A 102 -11.40 -1.55 -5.83
CA ILE A 102 -10.60 -0.58 -6.58
C ILE A 102 -11.50 0.60 -6.88
N ILE A 103 -11.21 1.73 -6.24
CA ILE A 103 -11.82 3.01 -6.54
C ILE A 103 -10.67 3.92 -6.92
N GLU A 104 -10.44 4.06 -8.22
CA GLU A 104 -9.54 5.09 -8.71
C GLU A 104 -10.16 6.44 -8.38
N THR A 105 -9.66 7.07 -7.33
CA THR A 105 -10.11 8.39 -6.93
C THR A 105 -8.95 9.21 -6.44
N THR A 106 -8.95 10.47 -6.85
CA THR A 106 -8.11 11.52 -6.27
C THR A 106 -8.72 12.07 -4.97
N ALA A 107 -9.97 11.70 -4.65
CA ALA A 107 -10.64 12.10 -3.43
C ALA A 107 -10.15 11.26 -2.26
N VAL A 108 -9.50 11.93 -1.31
CA VAL A 108 -9.05 11.34 -0.07
C VAL A 108 -10.25 11.02 0.83
N PRO A 109 -10.48 9.76 1.23
CA PRO A 109 -11.53 9.44 2.18
C PRO A 109 -11.19 10.04 3.56
N MET A 110 -12.21 10.28 4.38
CA MET A 110 -12.01 10.74 5.75
C MET A 110 -11.50 9.59 6.61
N ILE A 111 -10.18 9.48 6.73
CA ILE A 111 -9.49 8.49 7.56
C ILE A 111 -9.10 9.11 8.89
N LEU A 112 -9.21 8.40 10.01
CA LEU A 112 -8.78 8.90 11.31
C LEU A 112 -7.26 8.78 11.52
N ARG A 113 -6.65 7.69 11.03
CA ARG A 113 -5.22 7.42 11.15
C ARG A 113 -4.69 6.70 9.93
N SER A 114 -3.46 7.05 9.52
CA SER A 114 -2.76 6.36 8.43
C SER A 114 -1.33 6.00 8.82
N VAL A 115 -0.85 4.90 8.23
CA VAL A 115 0.54 4.46 8.29
C VAL A 115 1.00 4.26 6.87
N TRP A 116 2.15 4.84 6.53
CA TRP A 116 2.85 4.62 5.27
C TRP A 116 4.27 4.14 5.51
N ILE A 117 4.81 3.45 4.52
CA ILE A 117 6.18 2.98 4.47
C ILE A 117 6.80 3.49 3.16
N PRO A 118 7.79 4.38 3.23
CA PRO A 118 8.53 4.82 2.07
C PRO A 118 9.51 3.73 1.61
N ILE A 119 9.59 3.52 0.29
CA ILE A 119 10.49 2.59 -0.38
C ILE A 119 11.19 3.36 -1.49
N GLU A 120 12.52 3.44 -1.45
CA GLU A 120 13.30 4.12 -2.49
C GLU A 120 13.78 3.09 -3.52
N ILE A 121 13.31 3.25 -4.75
CA ILE A 121 13.76 2.51 -5.94
C ILE A 121 13.32 3.28 -7.18
N HIS A 122 14.29 3.80 -7.94
CA HIS A 122 14.02 4.70 -9.06
C HIS A 122 12.95 5.77 -8.69
N GLY A 123 13.27 6.58 -7.67
CA GLY A 123 12.34 7.50 -7.00
C GLY A 123 11.79 6.95 -5.68
N THR A 124 10.87 7.71 -5.06
CA THR A 124 10.26 7.36 -3.79
C THR A 124 8.85 6.81 -4.00
N TRP A 125 8.64 5.58 -3.55
CA TRP A 125 7.34 4.93 -3.47
C TRP A 125 6.80 4.97 -2.05
N HIS A 126 5.50 5.08 -1.88
CA HIS A 126 4.88 4.90 -0.57
C HIS A 126 3.75 3.88 -0.67
N LEU A 127 3.79 2.91 0.22
CA LEU A 127 2.67 2.03 0.50
C LEU A 127 2.10 2.40 1.86
N GLY A 128 0.78 2.51 1.96
CA GLY A 128 0.17 2.72 3.26
C GLY A 128 -1.23 2.15 3.40
N ILE A 129 -1.68 2.16 4.64
CA ILE A 129 -3.05 1.84 5.04
C ILE A 129 -3.61 2.98 5.89
N GLY A 130 -4.93 3.07 5.95
CA GLY A 130 -5.59 4.00 6.85
C GLY A 130 -6.97 3.51 7.30
N ARG A 131 -7.35 3.86 8.53
CA ARG A 131 -8.68 3.62 9.12
C ARG A 131 -9.18 4.85 9.88
#